data_AF-A0A8J3VL91-F1
#
_entry.id   AF-A0A8J3VL91-F1
#
_cell.length_a   1.000
_cell.length_b   1.000
_cell.length_c   1.000
_cell.angle_alpha   90.00
_cell.angle_beta   90.00
_cell.angle_gamma   90.00
#
_symmetry.space_group_name_H-M   'P 1'
#
loop_
_entity.id
_entity.type
_entity.pdbx_description
1 polymer ?
#
loop_
_entity_poly.entity_id
_entity_poly.type
_entity_poly.pdbx_seq_one_letter_code
_entity_poly.pdbx_strand_id
1 'polypeptide(L)'
;MTAWTRYIESGLRIGRHLEVIPHLAVLVSDFPYHEGFYAQLMTALAGCGRRAEALAVYQKARRLLAEELGVEPGPELRAVEASILRGSA
;
A
#
# COMPACT_ATOMS: atom_id res chain seq x y z
N MET A 1 -9.71 -16.48 -6.45
CA MET A 1 -9.24 -15.14 -6.89
C MET A 1 -10.47 -14.26 -7.07
N THR A 2 -10.72 -13.37 -6.11
CA THR A 2 -11.94 -12.58 -6.01
C THR A 2 -11.91 -11.38 -6.96
N ALA A 3 -13.08 -10.97 -7.47
CA ALA A 3 -13.25 -9.93 -8.50
C ALA A 3 -12.62 -8.56 -8.15
N TRP A 4 -12.33 -8.34 -6.87
CA TRP A 4 -11.71 -7.13 -6.33
C TRP A 4 -10.27 -6.91 -6.79
N THR A 5 -9.44 -7.96 -6.81
CA THR A 5 -8.04 -7.88 -7.27
C THR A 5 -7.95 -7.43 -8.72
N ARG A 6 -8.89 -7.90 -9.55
CA ARG A 6 -8.96 -7.58 -10.99
C ARG A 6 -9.36 -6.13 -11.24
N TYR A 7 -10.20 -5.55 -10.38
CA TYR A 7 -10.58 -4.13 -10.46
C TYR A 7 -9.41 -3.22 -10.10
N ILE A 8 -8.66 -3.56 -9.04
CA ILE A 8 -7.46 -2.82 -8.64
C ILE A 8 -6.39 -2.89 -9.73
N GLU A 9 -6.05 -4.07 -10.24
CA GLU A 9 -5.10 -4.22 -11.35
C GLU A 9 -5.54 -3.46 -12.60
N SER A 10 -6.84 -3.50 -12.94
CA SER A 10 -7.39 -2.75 -14.07
C SER A 10 -7.34 -1.24 -13.85
N GLY A 11 -7.64 -0.76 -12.63
CA GLY A 11 -7.55 0.67 -12.27
C GLY A 11 -6.12 1.18 -12.27
N LEU A 12 -5.17 0.38 -11.78
CA LEU A 12 -3.74 0.67 -11.84
C LEU A 12 -3.22 0.68 -13.29
N ARG A 13 -3.74 -0.19 -14.16
CA ARG A 13 -3.33 -0.29 -15.57
C ARG A 13 -3.95 0.78 -16.48
N ILE A 14 -5.02 1.45 -16.04
CA ILE A 14 -5.75 2.49 -16.81
C ILE A 14 -5.50 3.90 -16.24
N GLY A 15 -4.66 4.06 -15.21
CA GLY A 15 -4.33 5.38 -14.64
C GLY A 15 -5.39 5.95 -13.68
N ARG A 16 -6.35 5.12 -13.21
CA ARG A 16 -7.39 5.52 -12.25
C ARG A 16 -6.98 5.33 -10.79
N HIS A 17 -5.68 5.45 -10.51
CA HIS A 17 -5.10 5.30 -9.19
C HIS A 17 -5.80 6.17 -8.12
N LEU A 18 -6.29 7.35 -8.49
CA LEU A 18 -7.01 8.29 -7.61
C LEU A 18 -8.38 7.79 -7.12
N GLU A 19 -9.08 6.96 -7.90
CA GLU A 19 -10.39 6.39 -7.50
C GLU A 19 -10.22 5.28 -6.44
N VAL A 20 -9.09 4.59 -6.46
CA VAL A 20 -8.83 3.43 -5.59
C VAL A 20 -8.17 3.84 -4.26
N ILE A 21 -7.44 4.95 -4.23
CA ILE A 21 -6.73 5.43 -3.02
C ILE A 21 -7.68 5.63 -1.83
N PRO A 22 -8.83 6.33 -1.95
CA PRO A 22 -9.75 6.51 -0.81
C PRO A 22 -10.28 5.17 -0.28
N HIS A 23 -10.62 4.24 -1.17
CA HIS A 23 -11.10 2.91 -0.79
C HIS A 23 -10.02 2.10 -0.08
N LEU A 24 -8.78 2.14 -0.57
CA LEU A 24 -7.64 1.48 0.07
C LEU A 24 -7.32 2.11 1.43
N ALA A 25 -7.43 3.43 1.58
CA ALA A 25 -7.24 4.10 2.86
C ALA A 25 -8.26 3.66 3.92
N VAL A 26 -9.52 3.42 3.51
CA VAL A 26 -10.54 2.83 4.38
C VAL A 26 -10.18 1.40 4.74
N LEU A 27 -9.84 0.55 3.77
CA LEU A 27 -9.47 -0.85 4.03
C LEU A 27 -8.27 -0.99 4.97
N VAL A 28 -7.28 -0.12 4.83
CA VAL A 28 -6.10 -0.09 5.72
C VAL A 28 -6.49 0.31 7.15
N SER A 29 -7.54 1.12 7.31
CA SER A 29 -8.06 1.51 8.62
C SER A 29 -8.91 0.41 9.25
N ASP A 30 -9.74 -0.28 8.44
CA ASP A 30 -10.62 -1.36 8.90
C ASP A 30 -9.86 -2.67 9.16
N PHE A 31 -8.78 -2.91 8.42
CA PHE A 31 -7.95 -4.12 8.51
C PHE A 31 -6.47 -3.76 8.75
N PRO A 32 -6.16 -3.21 9.94
CA PRO A 32 -4.87 -2.57 10.19
C PRO A 32 -3.68 -3.54 10.24
N TYR A 33 -3.92 -4.86 10.40
CA TYR A 33 -2.89 -5.91 10.35
C TYR A 33 -2.74 -6.57 8.98
N HIS A 34 -3.53 -6.16 7.99
CA HIS A 34 -3.49 -6.75 6.66
C HIS A 34 -2.51 -6.02 5.75
N GLU A 35 -1.23 -6.41 5.83
CA GLU A 35 -0.11 -5.78 5.11
C GLU A 35 -0.32 -5.59 3.60
N GLY A 36 -1.05 -6.50 2.95
CA GLY A 36 -1.35 -6.41 1.51
C GLY A 36 -2.13 -5.15 1.12
N PHE A 37 -3.00 -4.61 1.99
CA PHE A 37 -3.72 -3.37 1.70
C PHE A 37 -2.79 -2.15 1.77
N TYR A 38 -1.83 -2.17 2.69
CA TYR A 38 -0.78 -1.14 2.74
C TYR A 38 0.08 -1.20 1.48
N ALA A 39 0.50 -2.38 1.04
CA ALA A 39 1.29 -2.56 -0.19
C ALA A 39 0.55 -2.01 -1.43
N GLN A 40 -0.75 -2.29 -1.55
CA GLN A 40 -1.59 -1.77 -2.64
C GLN A 40 -1.76 -0.25 -2.58
N LEU A 41 -1.99 0.32 -1.39
CA LEU A 41 -2.11 1.76 -1.19
C LEU A 41 -0.81 2.49 -1.53
N MET A 42 0.32 1.96 -1.05
CA MET A 42 1.66 2.48 -1.36
C MET A 42 1.93 2.49 -2.86
N THR A 43 1.61 1.38 -3.54
CA THR A 43 1.79 1.26 -4.99
C THR A 43 0.93 2.27 -5.75
N ALA A 44 -0.34 2.43 -5.37
CA ALA A 44 -1.23 3.41 -6.00
C ALA A 44 -0.75 4.85 -5.78
N LEU A 45 -0.32 5.20 -4.57
CA LEU A 45 0.22 6.52 -4.25
C LEU A 45 1.51 6.81 -5.02
N ALA A 46 2.44 5.86 -5.08
CA ALA A 46 3.69 6.00 -5.81
C ALA A 46 3.46 6.19 -7.31
N GLY A 47 2.54 5.42 -7.91
CA GLY A 47 2.15 5.55 -9.32
C GLY A 47 1.52 6.92 -9.66
N CYS A 48 0.88 7.58 -8.70
CA CYS A 48 0.40 8.95 -8.82
C CYS A 48 1.49 10.03 -8.65
N GLY A 49 2.76 9.65 -8.47
CA GLY A 49 3.84 10.58 -8.13
C GLY A 49 3.85 11.01 -6.66
N ARG A 50 2.94 10.48 -5.83
CA ARG A 50 2.81 10.80 -4.38
C ARG A 50 3.72 9.89 -3.54
N ARG A 51 5.00 9.79 -3.91
CA ARG A 51 5.97 8.87 -3.27
C ARG A 51 6.14 9.12 -1.78
N ALA A 52 6.18 10.38 -1.35
CA ALA A 52 6.29 10.74 0.07
C ALA A 52 5.12 10.18 0.90
N GLU A 53 3.90 10.23 0.36
CA GLU A 53 2.72 9.70 1.04
C GLU A 53 2.71 8.17 1.07
N ALA A 54 3.19 7.52 0.00
CA ALA A 54 3.37 6.07 0.01
C ALA A 54 4.35 5.64 1.13
N LEU A 55 5.49 6.33 1.27
CA LEU A 55 6.44 6.03 2.34
C LEU A 55 5.86 6.35 3.73
N ALA A 56 5.01 7.37 3.87
CA ALA A 56 4.32 7.65 5.12
C ALA A 56 3.36 6.52 5.53
N VAL A 57 2.65 5.92 4.57
CA VAL A 57 1.78 4.75 4.80
C VAL A 57 2.59 3.56 5.32
N TYR A 58 3.77 3.30 4.74
CA TYR A 58 4.68 2.25 5.24
C TYR A 58 5.10 2.50 6.69
N GLN A 59 5.54 3.72 7.01
CA GLN A 59 6.00 4.05 8.36
C GLN A 59 4.87 3.92 9.39
N LYS A 60 3.62 4.24 9.00
CA LYS A 60 2.45 3.99 9.84
C LYS A 60 2.24 2.49 10.10
N ALA A 61 2.29 1.67 9.06
CA ALA A 61 2.15 0.21 9.17
C ALA A 61 3.22 -0.39 10.07
N ARG A 62 4.48 -0.02 9.82
CA ARG A 62 5.65 -0.47 10.59
C ARG A 62 5.51 -0.15 12.07
N ARG A 63 5.11 1.09 12.39
CA ARG A 63 4.91 1.52 13.77
C ARG A 63 3.83 0.70 14.45
N LEU A 64 2.67 0.55 13.81
CA LEU A 64 1.56 -0.25 14.32
C LEU A 64 1.99 -1.70 14.59
N LEU A 65 2.64 -2.36 13.62
CA LEU A 65 3.07 -3.76 13.78
C LEU A 65 4.11 -3.92 14.89
N ALA A 66 5.03 -2.97 15.02
CA ALA A 66 6.02 -2.98 16.09
C ALA A 66 5.38 -2.74 17.46
N GLU A 67 4.45 -1.79 17.58
CA GLU A 67 3.78 -1.43 18.83
C GLU A 67 2.79 -2.51 19.31
N GLU A 68 1.96 -3.03 18.40
CA GLU A 68 0.87 -3.94 18.77
C GLU A 68 1.27 -5.42 18.74
N LEU A 69 2.17 -5.80 17.84
CA LEU A 69 2.55 -7.21 17.62
C LEU A 69 4.02 -7.49 17.93
N GLY A 70 4.85 -6.47 18.13
CA GLY A 70 6.30 -6.65 18.35
C GLY A 70 7.04 -7.21 17.14
N VAL A 71 6.48 -7.04 15.93
CA VAL A 71 7.05 -7.57 14.68
C VAL A 71 7.35 -6.46 13.67
N GLU A 72 8.30 -6.73 12.79
CA GLU A 72 8.59 -5.87 11.64
C GLU A 72 7.69 -6.22 10.45
N PRO A 73 7.43 -5.26 9.53
CA PRO A 73 6.69 -5.50 8.28
C PRO A 73 7.21 -6.71 7.52
N GLY A 74 6.32 -7.53 6.97
CA GLY A 74 6.62 -8.69 6.15
C GLY A 74 7.36 -8.36 4.85
N PRO A 75 7.92 -9.40 4.19
CA PRO A 75 8.79 -9.23 3.02
C PRO A 75 8.10 -8.53 1.84
N GLU A 76 6.79 -8.74 1.65
CA GLU A 76 6.03 -8.11 0.58
C GLU A 76 5.96 -6.59 0.75
N LEU A 77 5.59 -6.13 1.95
CA LEU A 77 5.48 -4.70 2.26
C LEU A 77 6.84 -3.98 2.19
N ARG A 78 7.90 -4.63 2.67
CA ARG A 78 9.29 -4.16 2.53
C ARG A 78 9.74 -4.09 1.06
N ALA A 79 9.32 -5.03 0.21
CA ALA A 79 9.67 -5.01 -1.20
C ALA A 79 9.07 -3.80 -1.92
N VAL A 80 7.84 -3.41 -1.57
CA VAL A 80 7.20 -2.20 -2.13
C VAL A 80 7.93 -0.93 -1.67
N GLU A 81 8.26 -0.80 -0.38
CA GLU A 81 9.06 0.34 0.13
C GLU A 81 10.38 0.46 -0.67
N ALA A 82 11.11 -0.65 -0.80
CA ALA A 82 12.38 -0.67 -1.50
C ALA A 82 12.24 -0.31 -3.00
N SER A 83 11.14 -0.70 -3.65
CA SER A 83 10.83 -0.31 -5.04
C SER A 83 10.62 1.20 -5.16
N ILE A 84 9.84 1.78 -4.24
CA ILE A 84 9.55 3.22 -4.22
C ILE A 84 10.82 4.03 -4.01
N LEU A 85 11.69 3.61 -3.07
CA LEU A 85 12.97 4.28 -2.80
C LEU A 85 13.94 4.24 -3.98
N ARG A 86 13.92 3.17 -4.77
CA ARG A 86 14.72 3.06 -6.01
C ARG A 86 14.13 3.86 -7.18
N GLY A 87 12.89 4.34 -7.06
CA GLY A 87 12.20 5.08 -8.11
C GLY A 87 11.65 4.21 -9.25
N SER A 88 11.58 2.89 -9.07
CA SER A 88 11.13 1.92 -10.10
C SER A 88 9.69 1.42 -9.91
N ALA A 89 8.90 2.12 -9.09
CA ALA A 89 7.46 1.89 -8.89
C ALA A 89 6.62 2.42 -10.06
#